data_AF-A0A673VAI3-F1
#
_entry.id   AF-A0A673VAI3-F1
#
_cell.length_a   1.000
_cell.length_b   1.000
_cell.length_c   1.000
_cell.angle_alpha   90.00
_cell.angle_beta   90.00
_cell.angle_gamma   90.00
#
_symmetry.space_group_name_H-M   'P 1'
#
loop_
_entity.id
_entity.type
_entity.pdbx_description
1 polymer ?
#
loop_
_entity_poly.entity_id
_entity_poly.type
_entity_poly.pdbx_seq_one_letter_code
_entity_poly.pdbx_strand_id
1 'polypeptide(L)'
;MSKCRKPPLGSSPETFSPDVVADISELFAKNFSYGKPLNNEWQLPDPSEIFTCDHTEFNALLDLKNSLNEVKNLLSDKKLDEWHEHTAFTNKAGKIISYVKKSVNAELCTQAWCKFHEILCTFPLIPQEAFQNGKLNSLHLCEAPGFLPGRNGGLEEDFQKNCNFLLVADFMESFNCITIKL
;
A
#
# COMPACT_ATOMS: atom_id res chain seq x y z
N MET A 1 18.77 27.44 34.61
CA MET A 1 17.69 26.53 35.03
C MET A 1 17.16 25.80 33.80
N SER A 2 17.77 24.67 33.45
CA SER A 2 17.40 23.87 32.27
C SER A 2 16.47 22.76 32.71
N LYS A 3 15.19 22.84 32.31
CA LYS A 3 14.20 21.80 32.59
C LYS A 3 14.55 20.56 31.75
N CYS A 4 15.17 19.58 32.39
CA CYS A 4 15.35 18.24 31.85
C CYS A 4 13.94 17.63 31.62
N ARG A 5 13.51 17.53 30.34
CA ARG A 5 12.30 16.78 29.98
C ARG A 5 12.58 15.32 30.29
N LYS A 6 11.86 14.77 31.26
CA LYS A 6 11.84 13.33 31.51
C LYS A 6 11.37 12.61 30.23
N PRO A 7 12.02 11.52 29.82
CA PRO A 7 11.52 10.68 28.74
C PRO A 7 10.11 10.16 29.10
N PRO A 8 9.22 9.93 28.12
CA PRO A 8 7.91 9.37 28.38
C PRO A 8 8.09 8.01 29.06
N LEU A 9 7.41 7.84 30.18
CA LEU A 9 7.34 6.59 30.92
C LEU A 9 6.88 5.52 29.93
N GLY A 10 7.74 4.54 29.66
CA GLY A 10 7.43 3.42 28.79
C GLY A 10 6.15 2.75 29.26
N SER A 11 5.12 2.80 28.43
CA SER A 11 3.99 1.88 28.54
C SER A 11 4.58 0.47 28.49
N SER A 12 4.38 -0.30 29.56
CA SER A 12 4.52 -1.75 29.52
C SER A 12 3.84 -2.28 28.25
N PRO A 13 4.38 -3.31 27.57
CA PRO A 13 3.64 -3.95 26.50
C PRO A 13 2.40 -4.56 27.13
N GLU A 14 1.26 -3.88 27.02
CA GLU A 14 -0.02 -4.49 27.37
C GLU A 14 -0.13 -5.74 26.51
N THR A 15 -0.10 -6.88 27.18
CA THR A 15 -0.16 -8.16 26.51
C THR A 15 -1.61 -8.31 26.03
N PHE A 16 -1.81 -8.17 24.71
CA PHE A 16 -3.12 -8.38 24.10
C PHE A 16 -3.63 -9.78 24.42
N SER A 17 -4.95 -9.96 24.51
CA SER A 17 -5.51 -11.29 24.73
C SER A 17 -5.12 -12.22 23.56
N PRO A 18 -5.00 -13.54 23.80
CA PRO A 18 -4.66 -14.50 22.76
C PRO A 18 -5.60 -14.42 21.54
N ASP A 19 -6.89 -14.17 21.78
CA ASP A 19 -7.90 -14.03 20.72
C ASP A 19 -7.61 -12.83 19.81
N VAL A 20 -7.24 -11.68 20.39
CA VAL A 20 -6.89 -10.48 19.60
C VAL A 20 -5.63 -10.72 18.77
N VAL A 21 -4.64 -11.42 19.33
CA VAL A 21 -3.41 -11.77 18.60
C VAL A 21 -3.72 -12.73 17.45
N ALA A 22 -4.59 -13.71 17.67
CA ALA A 22 -5.02 -14.67 16.65
C ALA A 22 -5.78 -13.98 15.50
N ASP A 23 -6.75 -13.12 15.83
CA ASP A 23 -7.51 -12.32 14.85
C ASP A 23 -6.59 -11.46 13.98
N ILE A 24 -5.61 -10.80 14.60
CA ILE A 24 -4.62 -9.99 13.89
C ILE A 24 -3.81 -10.89 12.96
N SER A 25 -3.29 -12.01 13.47
CA SER A 25 -2.50 -12.94 12.65
C SER A 25 -3.28 -13.44 11.43
N GLU A 26 -4.57 -13.75 11.58
CA GLU A 26 -5.42 -14.19 10.45
C GLU A 26 -5.62 -13.07 9.41
N LEU A 27 -5.79 -11.83 9.85
CA LEU A 27 -5.93 -10.69 8.94
C LEU A 27 -4.68 -10.48 8.08
N PHE A 28 -3.49 -10.60 8.66
CA PHE A 28 -2.22 -10.42 7.96
C PHE A 28 -1.74 -11.66 7.18
N ALA A 29 -2.32 -12.85 7.45
CA ALA A 29 -1.99 -14.09 6.73
C ALA A 29 -2.59 -14.18 5.32
N LYS A 30 -3.46 -13.24 4.92
CA LYS A 30 -4.11 -13.22 3.59
C LYS A 30 -3.16 -12.77 2.48
N ASN A 31 -2.13 -13.57 2.23
CA ASN A 31 -1.20 -13.40 1.12
C ASN A 31 -1.50 -14.39 -0.02
N PHE A 32 -1.21 -13.96 -1.24
CA PHE A 32 -1.34 -14.79 -2.44
C PHE A 32 -0.07 -14.64 -3.25
N SER A 33 0.50 -15.75 -3.70
CA SER A 33 1.68 -15.75 -4.56
C SER A 33 1.27 -16.06 -5.99
N TYR A 34 1.68 -15.19 -6.91
CA TYR A 34 1.52 -15.39 -8.34
C TYR A 34 2.90 -15.62 -8.93
N GLY A 35 3.13 -16.82 -9.44
CA GLY A 35 4.37 -17.16 -10.15
C GLY A 35 4.14 -17.19 -11.64
N LYS A 36 5.15 -16.80 -12.42
CA LYS A 36 5.15 -17.11 -13.85
C LYS A 36 5.14 -18.65 -14.00
N PRO A 37 4.23 -19.23 -14.80
CA PRO A 37 4.21 -20.68 -14.99
C PRO A 37 5.52 -21.16 -15.61
N LEU A 38 6.04 -22.29 -15.12
CA LEU A 38 7.34 -22.86 -15.53
C LEU A 38 7.41 -23.16 -17.04
N ASN A 39 6.27 -23.46 -17.66
CA ASN A 39 6.18 -23.90 -19.05
C ASN A 39 6.02 -22.76 -20.06
N ASN A 40 6.25 -21.50 -19.66
CA ASN A 40 6.06 -20.35 -20.55
C ASN A 40 4.65 -20.25 -21.15
N GLU A 41 3.63 -20.90 -20.56
CA GLU A 41 2.24 -20.93 -21.03
C GLU A 41 1.65 -19.53 -21.25
N TRP A 42 2.14 -18.55 -20.49
CA TRP A 42 1.85 -17.15 -20.70
C TRP A 42 3.15 -16.35 -20.83
N GLN A 43 3.26 -15.60 -21.94
CA GLN A 43 4.29 -14.60 -22.19
C GLN A 43 3.62 -13.25 -22.42
N LEU A 44 4.35 -12.18 -22.10
CA LEU A 44 3.97 -10.86 -22.58
C LEU A 44 4.10 -10.83 -24.11
N PRO A 45 3.14 -10.23 -24.82
CA PRO A 45 3.22 -10.06 -26.27
C PRO A 45 4.39 -9.13 -26.64
N ASP A 46 4.86 -9.23 -27.88
CA ASP A 46 5.89 -8.32 -28.39
C ASP A 46 5.36 -6.87 -28.37
N PRO A 47 6.17 -5.87 -27.94
CA PRO A 47 5.73 -4.47 -27.91
C PRO A 47 5.16 -3.95 -29.22
N SER A 48 5.60 -4.49 -30.36
CA SER A 48 5.09 -4.13 -31.69
C SER A 48 3.68 -4.68 -31.99
N GLU A 49 3.22 -5.66 -31.23
CA GLU A 49 1.90 -6.29 -31.36
C GLU A 49 0.87 -5.69 -30.37
N ILE A 50 1.31 -5.00 -29.33
CA ILE A 50 0.43 -4.40 -28.32
C ILE A 50 -0.40 -3.28 -28.96
N PHE A 51 -1.71 -3.28 -28.69
CA PHE A 51 -2.68 -2.30 -29.22
C PHE A 51 -2.84 -2.31 -30.76
N THR A 52 -2.43 -3.39 -31.43
CA THR A 52 -2.63 -3.55 -32.89
C THR A 52 -3.97 -4.18 -33.25
N CYS A 53 -4.63 -4.85 -32.32
CA CYS A 53 -5.93 -5.47 -32.53
C CYS A 53 -7.09 -4.52 -32.18
N ASP A 54 -8.23 -4.76 -32.82
CA ASP A 54 -9.48 -4.08 -32.46
C ASP A 54 -9.92 -4.43 -31.04
N HIS A 55 -10.61 -3.48 -30.40
CA HIS A 55 -11.13 -3.66 -29.05
C HIS A 55 -12.08 -4.87 -28.99
N THR A 56 -11.74 -5.84 -28.14
CA THR A 56 -12.59 -7.00 -27.88
C THR A 56 -13.18 -6.87 -26.48
N GLU A 57 -14.50 -6.82 -26.40
CA GLU A 57 -15.21 -6.85 -25.13
C GLU A 57 -15.35 -8.29 -24.62
N PHE A 58 -15.02 -8.49 -23.35
CA PHE A 58 -15.22 -9.77 -22.67
C PHE A 58 -16.49 -9.66 -21.82
N ASN A 59 -17.61 -10.20 -22.32
CA ASN A 59 -18.91 -10.11 -21.65
C ASN A 59 -18.87 -10.56 -20.18
N ALA A 60 -18.14 -11.64 -19.87
CA ALA A 60 -17.98 -12.10 -18.49
C ALA A 60 -17.34 -11.04 -17.57
N LEU A 61 -16.38 -10.26 -18.07
CA LEU A 61 -15.76 -9.16 -17.31
C LEU A 61 -16.68 -7.95 -17.21
N LEU A 62 -17.48 -7.68 -18.25
CA LEU A 62 -18.50 -6.62 -18.22
C LEU A 62 -19.62 -6.95 -17.23
N ASP A 63 -20.11 -8.18 -17.21
CA ASP A 63 -21.11 -8.67 -16.26
C ASP A 63 -20.58 -8.58 -14.83
N LEU A 64 -19.32 -8.98 -14.60
CA LEU A 64 -18.67 -8.83 -13.31
C LEU A 64 -18.53 -7.36 -12.90
N LYS A 65 -18.11 -6.48 -13.83
CA LYS A 65 -18.05 -5.03 -13.61
C LYS A 65 -19.43 -4.48 -13.20
N ASN A 66 -20.49 -4.90 -13.87
CA ASN A 66 -21.85 -4.48 -13.56
C ASN A 66 -22.27 -4.97 -12.17
N SER A 67 -22.07 -6.25 -11.87
CA SER A 67 -22.36 -6.82 -10.55
C SER A 67 -21.61 -6.10 -9.42
N LEU A 68 -20.34 -5.76 -9.61
CA LEU A 68 -19.56 -5.00 -8.63
C LEU A 68 -20.07 -3.57 -8.47
N ASN A 69 -20.47 -2.93 -9.57
CA ASN A 69 -21.06 -1.59 -9.53
C ASN A 69 -22.42 -1.57 -8.84
N GLU A 70 -23.27 -2.57 -9.03
CA GLU A 70 -24.55 -2.68 -8.33
C GLU A 70 -24.33 -2.74 -6.81
N VAL A 71 -23.39 -3.57 -6.34
CA VAL A 71 -23.06 -3.65 -4.91
C VAL A 71 -22.46 -2.33 -4.40
N LYS A 72 -21.58 -1.69 -5.17
CA LYS A 72 -21.00 -0.37 -4.83
C LYS A 72 -22.09 0.71 -4.70
N ASN A 73 -23.10 0.67 -5.58
CA ASN A 73 -24.16 1.66 -5.64
C ASN A 73 -25.15 1.56 -4.46
N LEU A 74 -25.13 0.47 -3.68
CA LEU A 74 -25.87 0.37 -2.41
C LEU A 74 -25.45 1.42 -1.37
N LEU A 75 -24.31 2.09 -1.58
CA LEU A 75 -23.81 3.16 -0.73
C LEU A 75 -24.01 4.56 -1.32
N SER A 76 -24.58 4.70 -2.53
CA SER A 76 -24.68 5.98 -3.24
C SER A 76 -25.64 6.99 -2.59
N ASP A 77 -26.54 6.53 -1.74
CA ASP A 77 -27.49 7.36 -0.98
C ASP A 77 -26.89 7.90 0.33
N LYS A 78 -25.69 7.46 0.71
CA LYS A 78 -25.02 7.88 1.95
C LYS A 78 -24.34 9.24 1.72
N LYS A 79 -24.56 10.18 2.64
CA LYS A 79 -23.86 11.47 2.61
C LYS A 79 -22.36 11.25 2.80
N LEU A 80 -21.55 11.88 1.95
CA LEU A 80 -20.10 11.67 1.93
C LEU A 80 -19.44 11.99 3.27
N ASP A 81 -19.82 13.10 3.91
CA ASP A 81 -19.23 13.52 5.19
C ASP A 81 -19.58 12.55 6.33
N GLU A 82 -20.86 12.19 6.47
CA GLU A 82 -21.33 11.23 7.49
C GLU A 82 -20.70 9.84 7.27
N TRP A 83 -20.57 9.42 6.01
CA TRP A 83 -19.90 8.18 5.64
C TRP A 83 -18.40 8.22 5.96
N HIS A 84 -17.74 9.35 5.70
CA HIS A 84 -16.33 9.54 6.04
C HIS A 84 -16.10 9.47 7.55
N GLU A 85 -16.92 10.18 8.34
CA GLU A 85 -16.87 10.12 9.80
C GLU A 85 -17.07 8.69 10.32
N HIS A 86 -18.09 7.99 9.80
CA HIS A 86 -18.39 6.62 10.20
C HIS A 86 -17.24 5.66 9.87
N THR A 87 -16.70 5.74 8.65
CA THR A 87 -15.60 4.85 8.21
C THR A 87 -14.29 5.17 8.91
N ALA A 88 -14.00 6.45 9.18
CA ALA A 88 -12.85 6.85 9.99
C ALA A 88 -12.96 6.36 11.44
N PHE A 89 -14.15 6.45 12.04
CA PHE A 89 -14.40 5.98 13.41
C PHE A 89 -14.30 4.45 13.54
N THR A 90 -14.80 3.71 12.55
CA THR A 90 -14.80 2.23 12.55
C THR A 90 -13.49 1.62 12.05
N ASN A 91 -12.53 2.42 11.61
CA ASN A 91 -11.23 1.95 11.15
C ASN A 91 -10.34 1.48 12.32
N LYS A 92 -10.13 0.17 12.44
CA LYS A 92 -9.27 -0.46 13.45
C LYS A 92 -7.80 0.00 13.36
N ALA A 93 -7.29 0.32 12.17
CA ALA A 93 -5.95 0.86 11.98
C ALA A 93 -5.84 2.39 12.02
N GLY A 94 -6.92 3.12 12.35
CA GLY A 94 -6.90 4.60 12.34
C GLY A 94 -5.79 5.22 13.20
N LYS A 95 -5.25 4.47 14.18
CA LYS A 95 -4.16 4.90 15.06
C LYS A 95 -2.75 4.52 14.58
N ILE A 96 -2.60 3.63 13.59
CA ILE A 96 -1.29 3.11 13.15
C ILE A 96 -0.40 4.25 12.67
N ILE A 97 -0.90 5.16 11.84
CA ILE A 97 -0.11 6.29 11.30
C ILE A 97 0.43 7.15 12.43
N SER A 98 -0.40 7.48 13.44
CA SER A 98 0.04 8.28 14.59
C SER A 98 1.10 7.56 15.42
N TYR A 99 0.93 6.25 15.62
CA TYR A 99 1.89 5.42 16.33
C TYR A 99 3.23 5.39 15.60
N VAL A 100 3.23 5.05 14.31
CA VAL A 100 4.43 4.97 13.47
C VAL A 100 5.16 6.32 13.43
N LYS A 101 4.45 7.43 13.19
CA LYS A 101 5.03 8.78 13.23
C LYS A 101 5.80 9.06 14.53
N LYS A 102 5.23 8.67 15.66
CA LYS A 102 5.85 8.89 16.98
C LYS A 102 7.03 7.96 17.21
N SER A 103 6.93 6.70 16.80
CA SER A 103 7.94 5.68 17.06
C SER A 103 9.18 5.85 16.19
N VAL A 104 9.03 6.24 14.91
CA VAL A 104 10.14 6.33 13.95
C VAL A 104 10.45 7.76 13.47
N ASN A 105 9.79 8.77 14.03
CA ASN A 105 9.96 10.19 13.66
C ASN A 105 9.85 10.44 12.13
N ALA A 106 8.95 9.72 11.47
CA ALA A 106 8.75 9.84 10.02
C ALA A 106 7.99 11.13 9.68
N GLU A 107 8.64 12.03 8.93
CA GLU A 107 8.13 13.36 8.57
C GLU A 107 6.91 13.26 7.63
N LEU A 108 6.92 12.31 6.70
CA LEU A 108 5.87 12.10 5.68
C LEU A 108 5.20 10.72 5.78
N CYS A 109 4.84 10.30 6.99
CA CYS A 109 4.11 9.06 7.18
C CYS A 109 2.62 9.23 6.81
N THR A 110 2.27 8.77 5.62
CA THR A 110 0.87 8.68 5.13
C THR A 110 0.35 7.25 5.24
N GLN A 111 -0.94 7.03 4.96
CA GLN A 111 -1.49 5.67 4.86
C GLN A 111 -0.82 4.88 3.74
N ALA A 112 -0.56 5.50 2.59
CA ALA A 112 0.15 4.89 1.47
C ALA A 112 1.59 4.52 1.85
N TRP A 113 2.28 5.39 2.59
CA TRP A 113 3.62 5.12 3.11
C TRP A 113 3.63 3.89 4.02
N CYS A 114 2.69 3.79 4.97
CA CYS A 114 2.59 2.63 5.87
C CYS A 114 2.31 1.34 5.10
N LYS A 115 1.39 1.38 4.12
CA LYS A 115 1.09 0.23 3.25
C LYS A 115 2.31 -0.21 2.43
N PHE A 116 3.06 0.75 1.90
CA PHE A 116 4.26 0.43 1.12
C PHE A 116 5.34 -0.22 1.99
N HIS A 117 5.56 0.29 3.20
CA HIS A 117 6.49 -0.32 4.14
C HIS A 117 6.06 -1.73 4.57
N GLU A 118 4.77 -1.94 4.86
CA GLU A 118 4.23 -3.27 5.16
C GLU A 118 4.54 -4.26 4.04
N ILE A 119 4.32 -3.85 2.79
CA ILE A 119 4.59 -4.67 1.60
C ILE A 119 6.09 -5.00 1.49
N LEU A 120 6.97 -4.01 1.64
CA LEU A 120 8.43 -4.22 1.54
C LEU A 120 8.98 -5.13 2.65
N CYS A 121 8.40 -5.07 3.86
CA CYS A 121 8.80 -5.93 4.97
C CYS A 121 8.23 -7.36 4.82
N THR A 122 7.07 -7.51 4.19
CA THR A 122 6.39 -8.81 4.02
C THR A 122 6.90 -9.59 2.82
N PHE A 123 7.22 -8.91 1.71
CA PHE A 123 7.56 -9.53 0.44
C PHE A 123 8.98 -9.15 -0.01
N PRO A 124 9.79 -10.10 -0.50
CA PRO A 124 11.13 -9.83 -1.02
C PRO A 124 11.06 -9.19 -2.42
N LEU A 125 10.51 -7.97 -2.50
CA LEU A 125 10.29 -7.27 -3.77
C LEU A 125 11.57 -6.71 -4.41
N ILE A 126 12.58 -6.43 -3.58
CA ILE A 126 13.83 -5.83 -4.04
C ILE A 126 14.84 -6.96 -4.30
N PRO A 127 15.29 -7.15 -5.54
CA PRO A 127 16.30 -8.17 -5.87
C PRO A 127 17.59 -7.92 -5.11
N GLN A 128 18.30 -9.00 -4.74
CA GLN A 128 19.53 -8.89 -3.95
C GLN A 128 20.62 -8.10 -4.70
N GLU A 129 20.62 -8.18 -6.03
CA GLU A 129 21.53 -7.48 -6.93
C GLU A 129 21.35 -5.96 -6.83
N ALA A 130 20.14 -5.48 -6.53
CA ALA A 130 19.90 -4.05 -6.37
C ALA A 130 20.61 -3.49 -5.13
N PHE A 131 20.71 -4.28 -4.06
CA PHE A 131 21.50 -3.90 -2.87
C PHE A 131 23.00 -3.91 -3.15
N GLN A 132 23.49 -4.88 -3.91
CA GLN A 132 24.91 -4.99 -4.27
C GLN A 132 25.37 -3.86 -5.20
N ASN A 133 24.55 -3.56 -6.21
CA ASN A 133 24.84 -2.52 -7.20
C ASN A 133 24.47 -1.12 -6.71
N GLY A 134 23.81 -1.03 -5.55
CA GLY A 134 23.22 0.20 -5.01
C GLY A 134 22.11 0.79 -5.87
N LYS A 135 21.67 0.14 -6.95
CA LYS A 135 20.77 0.76 -7.93
C LYS A 135 19.45 0.01 -8.02
N LEU A 136 18.37 0.71 -7.71
CA LEU A 136 17.00 0.29 -7.97
C LEU A 136 16.36 1.27 -8.95
N ASN A 137 15.79 0.76 -10.04
CA ASN A 137 14.90 1.52 -10.91
C ASN A 137 13.48 1.06 -10.60
N SER A 138 12.62 1.95 -10.11
CA SER A 138 11.21 1.67 -9.89
C SER A 138 10.35 2.68 -10.64
N LEU A 139 9.19 2.21 -11.10
CA LEU A 139 8.15 3.01 -11.72
C LEU A 139 6.93 2.97 -10.81
N HIS A 140 6.40 4.13 -10.46
CA HIS A 140 5.21 4.26 -9.62
C HIS A 140 4.15 5.05 -10.39
N LEU A 141 3.05 4.39 -10.74
CA LEU A 141 1.88 5.02 -11.37
C LEU A 141 0.87 5.34 -10.27
N CYS A 142 0.59 6.63 -10.03
CA CYS A 142 -0.31 7.08 -8.96
C CYS A 142 -1.09 8.34 -9.39
N GLU A 143 -2.36 8.41 -8.98
CA GLU A 143 -3.26 9.55 -9.26
C GLU A 143 -2.93 10.80 -8.42
N ALA A 144 -2.25 10.63 -7.28
CA ALA A 144 -1.95 11.72 -6.34
C ALA A 144 -0.45 11.75 -5.93
N PRO A 145 0.14 12.95 -5.71
CA PRO A 145 1.56 13.14 -5.42
C PRO A 145 2.01 12.70 -3.99
N GLY A 146 1.24 11.85 -3.31
CA GLY A 146 1.51 11.43 -1.92
C GLY A 146 2.26 10.11 -1.75
N PHE A 147 2.59 9.42 -2.86
CA PHE A 147 3.28 8.13 -2.83
C PHE A 147 4.79 8.26 -2.58
N LEU A 148 5.38 9.44 -2.83
CA LEU A 148 6.82 9.63 -2.66
C LEU A 148 7.22 9.48 -1.18
N PRO A 149 8.15 8.57 -0.85
CA PRO A 149 8.92 8.70 0.37
C PRO A 149 9.85 9.91 0.21
N GLY A 150 9.31 11.12 0.44
CA GLY A 150 10.14 12.30 0.63
C GLY A 150 11.10 12.04 1.79
N ARG A 151 12.34 12.55 1.67
CA ARG A 151 13.49 12.39 2.60
C ARG A 151 13.08 12.07 4.04
N ASN A 152 12.91 10.79 4.38
CA ASN A 152 12.93 10.37 5.77
C ASN A 152 14.38 10.27 6.21
N GLY A 153 14.84 11.19 7.06
CA GLY A 153 16.14 11.10 7.77
C GLY A 153 16.22 9.96 8.81
N GLY A 154 15.42 8.90 8.64
CA GLY A 154 15.36 7.71 9.47
C GLY A 154 15.24 6.42 8.67
N LEU A 155 15.36 6.47 7.33
CA LEU A 155 15.81 5.30 6.59
C LEU A 155 17.26 5.09 6.97
N GLU A 156 17.59 3.90 7.49
CA GLU A 156 18.97 3.40 7.56
C GLU A 156 19.73 3.92 6.33
N GLU A 157 20.84 4.60 6.57
CA GLU A 157 21.59 5.50 5.68
C GLU A 157 21.97 4.93 4.29
N ASP A 158 21.65 3.67 4.03
CA ASP A 158 22.06 2.87 2.89
C ASP A 158 21.05 2.82 1.74
N PHE A 159 19.73 2.87 2.00
CA PHE A 159 18.75 2.68 0.92
C PHE A 159 18.54 3.95 0.07
N GLN A 160 18.66 5.12 0.68
CA GLN A 160 18.25 6.38 0.07
C GLN A 160 19.35 7.09 -0.74
N LYS A 161 20.64 6.75 -0.53
CA LYS A 161 21.75 7.42 -1.22
C LYS A 161 21.89 7.02 -2.70
N ASN A 162 21.34 5.89 -3.13
CA ASN A 162 21.66 5.32 -4.46
C ASN A 162 20.45 4.91 -5.34
N CYS A 163 19.21 5.08 -4.88
CA CYS A 163 18.02 4.72 -5.66
C CYS A 163 17.51 5.89 -6.53
N ASN A 164 17.52 5.72 -7.85
CA ASN A 164 16.91 6.67 -8.79
C ASN A 164 15.44 6.28 -9.01
N PHE A 165 14.53 7.06 -8.43
CA PHE A 165 13.09 6.89 -8.63
C PHE A 165 12.65 7.71 -9.86
N LEU A 166 12.06 7.05 -10.86
CA LEU A 166 11.46 7.73 -12.01
C LEU A 166 9.93 7.67 -11.87
N LEU A 167 9.30 8.83 -11.74
CA LEU A 167 7.84 8.94 -11.73
C LEU A 167 7.35 9.22 -13.16
N VAL A 168 6.46 8.36 -13.66
CA VAL A 168 5.57 8.70 -14.78
C VAL A 168 4.17 8.80 -14.17
N ALA A 169 3.57 9.98 -14.22
CA ALA A 169 2.18 10.17 -13.81
C ALA A 169 1.30 9.89 -15.02
N ASP A 170 0.36 8.95 -14.90
CA ASP A 170 -0.67 8.71 -15.91
C ASP A 170 -2.05 8.63 -15.24
N PHE A 171 -3.02 9.32 -15.83
CA PHE A 171 -4.37 9.48 -15.30
C PHE A 171 -5.20 8.27 -15.70
N MET A 172 -5.46 7.35 -14.76
CA MET A 172 -6.50 6.33 -14.92
C MET A 172 -7.51 6.49 -13.79
N GLU A 173 -8.64 7.08 -14.16
CA GLU A 173 -9.85 7.21 -13.36
C GLU A 173 -10.31 5.83 -12.87
N SER A 174 -10.79 5.80 -11.63
CA SER A 174 -11.47 4.67 -10.98
C SER A 174 -10.54 3.62 -10.38
N PHE A 175 -10.26 3.69 -9.09
CA PHE A 175 -10.41 2.57 -8.13
C PHE A 175 -10.09 3.07 -6.71
N ASN A 176 -10.81 4.10 -6.25
CA ASN A 176 -10.74 4.58 -4.87
C ASN A 176 -11.41 3.64 -3.84
N CYS A 177 -11.63 2.37 -4.20
CA CYS A 177 -12.46 1.43 -3.42
C CYS A 177 -11.78 0.11 -3.04
N ILE A 178 -10.49 -0.11 -3.38
CA ILE A 178 -9.73 -1.20 -2.77
C ILE A 178 -8.99 -0.65 -1.56
N THR A 179 -9.77 -0.33 -0.54
CA THR A 179 -9.24 -0.23 0.81
C THR A 179 -8.91 -1.66 1.22
N ILE A 180 -7.67 -2.09 0.99
CA ILE A 180 -7.05 -3.08 1.89
C ILE A 180 -7.17 -2.42 3.27
N LYS A 181 -8.15 -2.91 4.04
CA LYS A 181 -8.30 -2.64 5.47
C LYS A 181 -7.02 -3.16 6.13
N LEU A 182 -6.04 -2.28 6.27
CA LEU A 182 -5.45 -2.10 7.58
C LEU A 182 -6.51 -1.37 8.39
#